data_AF-A0A6B9T7A4-F1
#
_entry.id   AF-A0A6B9T7A4-F1
#
_cell.length_a   1.000
_cell.length_b   1.000
_cell.length_c   1.000
_cell.angle_alpha   90.00
_cell.angle_beta   90.00
_cell.angle_gamma   90.00
#
_symmetry.space_group_name_H-M   'P 1'
#
loop_
_entity.id
_entity.type
_entity.pdbx_description
1 polymer ?
#
loop_
_entity_poly.entity_id
_entity_poly.type
_entity_poly.pdbx_seq_one_letter_code
_entity_poly.pdbx_strand_id
1 'polypeptide(L)'
;MVFKLFKSGDELYDEGKELIKRGEYGKARDYLQKSIDKEGGIDDAAAVKVALIDLRERLTNVNAYRNLLSALERFTSHDRFEFGLTEISRDELITECQLTIRKIELLSSGGEGQALMDKGKQIQKLAQDFQSRIGEKNLIILELFKNDTSVTGMTEFFNLMAVSYECMADAVVWDNPSQAAEYEQIAMGYRQQNGQSGDTNMAKVRAYSTTCTCWLCGRIATGEGIHFFSAPADVSPALDDKDKPTARSRPDGDPQHIYICRACYSAVSNRSDEISRGYYNQTMQEMRAMEARLQAQIAALQSQIAFARMGR
;
A
#
# COMPACT_ATOMS: atom_id res chain seq x y z
N MET A 1 39.14 25.01 -45.33
CA MET A 1 38.07 25.20 -44.33
C MET A 1 37.09 24.05 -44.48
N VAL A 2 37.17 23.04 -43.61
CA VAL A 2 36.18 21.96 -43.58
C VAL A 2 35.05 22.45 -42.67
N PHE A 3 33.86 22.63 -43.24
CA PHE A 3 32.64 22.87 -42.48
C PHE A 3 32.39 21.64 -41.58
N LYS A 4 32.57 21.78 -40.26
CA LYS A 4 32.04 20.82 -39.28
C LYS A 4 30.50 20.94 -39.29
N LEU A 5 29.85 20.23 -40.22
CA LEU A 5 28.38 20.28 -40.38
C LEU A 5 27.63 19.43 -39.33
N PHE A 6 28.35 18.60 -38.57
CA PHE A 6 27.79 17.71 -37.56
C PHE A 6 28.57 17.83 -36.25
N LYS A 7 27.86 18.06 -35.14
CA LYS A 7 28.44 18.11 -33.79
C LYS A 7 29.12 16.79 -33.44
N SER A 8 30.26 16.79 -32.75
CA SER A 8 30.87 15.55 -32.25
C SER A 8 30.07 14.93 -31.10
N GLY A 9 30.38 13.69 -30.72
CA GLY A 9 29.80 13.06 -29.52
C GLY A 9 30.06 13.88 -28.25
N ASP A 10 31.28 14.40 -28.08
CA ASP A 10 31.67 15.26 -26.95
C ASP A 10 30.91 16.59 -26.94
N GLU A 11 30.76 17.26 -28.09
CA GLU A 11 30.00 18.51 -28.19
C GLU A 11 28.52 18.29 -27.80
N LEU A 12 27.95 17.13 -28.16
CA LEU A 12 26.59 16.75 -27.76
C LEU A 12 26.49 16.42 -26.25
N TYR A 13 27.52 15.79 -25.68
CA TYR A 13 27.58 15.49 -24.25
C TYR A 13 27.63 16.77 -23.42
N ASP A 14 28.49 17.72 -23.77
CA ASP A 14 28.64 19.00 -23.07
C ASP A 14 27.35 19.83 -23.14
N GLU A 15 26.70 19.88 -24.30
CA GLU A 15 25.39 20.53 -24.43
C GLU A 15 24.32 19.84 -23.58
N GLY A 16 24.35 18.50 -23.52
CA GLY A 16 23.51 17.72 -22.62
C GLY A 16 23.70 18.14 -21.16
N LYS A 17 24.94 18.25 -20.67
CA LYS A 17 25.25 18.70 -19.30
C LYS A 17 24.70 20.10 -19.01
N GLU A 18 24.89 21.04 -19.94
CA GLU A 18 24.39 22.41 -19.77
C GLU A 18 22.85 22.47 -19.74
N LEU A 19 22.16 21.61 -20.50
CA LEU A 19 20.71 21.50 -20.45
C LEU A 19 20.22 20.93 -19.11
N ILE A 20 20.94 19.97 -18.50
CA ILE A 20 20.63 19.48 -17.15
C ILE A 20 20.74 20.61 -16.13
N LYS A 21 21.80 21.44 -16.19
CA LYS A 21 21.97 22.61 -15.31
C LYS A 21 20.82 23.62 -15.42
N ARG A 22 20.19 23.72 -16.59
CA ARG A 22 19.02 24.57 -16.84
C ARG A 22 17.68 23.91 -16.51
N GLY A 23 17.67 22.64 -16.10
CA GLY A 23 16.46 21.87 -15.84
C GLY A 23 15.70 21.43 -17.10
N GLU A 24 16.31 21.52 -18.29
CA GLU A 24 15.71 21.13 -19.57
C GLU A 24 15.89 19.63 -19.84
N TYR A 25 15.41 18.78 -18.93
CA TYR A 25 15.70 17.34 -18.90
C TYR A 25 15.32 16.58 -20.18
N GLY A 26 14.19 16.92 -20.81
CA GLY A 26 13.76 16.27 -22.06
C GLY A 26 14.75 16.50 -23.21
N LYS A 27 15.21 17.74 -23.38
CA LYS A 27 16.23 18.06 -24.39
C LYS A 27 17.59 17.47 -24.01
N ALA A 28 17.97 17.54 -22.73
CA ALA A 28 19.22 16.95 -22.25
C ALA A 28 19.29 15.46 -22.58
N ARG A 29 18.20 14.72 -22.34
CA ARG A 29 18.07 13.30 -22.68
C ARG A 29 18.33 13.04 -24.16
N ASP A 30 17.69 13.80 -25.05
CA ASP A 30 17.84 13.63 -26.51
C ASP A 30 19.27 13.86 -26.99
N TYR A 31 19.96 14.87 -26.42
CA TYR A 31 21.34 15.19 -26.78
C TYR A 31 22.33 14.15 -26.25
N LEU A 32 22.13 13.69 -25.02
CA LEU A 32 22.96 12.63 -24.43
C LEU A 32 22.76 11.30 -25.16
N GLN A 33 21.54 10.96 -25.57
CA GLN A 33 21.30 9.75 -26.38
C GLN A 33 22.03 9.84 -27.72
N LYS A 34 21.96 10.98 -28.41
CA LYS A 34 22.71 11.20 -29.66
C LYS A 34 24.23 11.19 -29.46
N SER A 35 24.71 11.52 -28.27
CA SER A 35 26.13 11.42 -27.91
C SER A 35 26.56 9.95 -27.86
N ILE A 36 25.78 9.10 -27.17
CA ILE A 36 25.99 7.64 -27.08
C ILE A 36 25.96 6.97 -28.46
N ASP A 37 25.06 7.41 -29.34
CA ASP A 37 24.89 6.81 -30.66
C ASP A 37 26.06 7.13 -31.62
N LYS A 38 26.99 8.03 -31.25
CA LYS A 38 28.16 8.40 -32.08
C LYS A 38 29.44 7.75 -31.56
N GLU A 39 30.24 7.20 -32.48
CA GLU A 39 31.54 6.62 -32.15
C GLU A 39 32.50 7.65 -31.51
N GLY A 40 33.05 7.31 -30.35
CA GLY A 40 34.09 8.08 -29.66
C GLY A 40 33.63 9.02 -28.55
N GLY A 41 32.38 8.93 -28.07
CA GLY A 41 31.86 9.73 -26.95
C GLY A 41 32.16 9.16 -25.55
N ILE A 42 31.85 9.94 -24.52
CA ILE A 42 31.87 9.52 -23.10
C ILE A 42 30.60 8.70 -22.81
N ASP A 43 30.49 7.55 -23.48
CA ASP A 43 29.24 6.79 -23.62
C ASP A 43 28.70 6.29 -22.27
N ASP A 44 29.58 5.94 -21.34
CA ASP A 44 29.23 5.42 -20.02
C ASP A 44 28.64 6.52 -19.11
N ALA A 45 29.26 7.70 -19.05
CA ALA A 45 28.78 8.83 -18.26
C ALA A 45 27.50 9.45 -18.85
N ALA A 46 27.34 9.41 -20.17
CA ALA A 46 26.13 9.83 -20.86
C ALA A 46 24.98 8.86 -20.55
N ALA A 47 25.23 7.55 -20.59
CA ALA A 47 24.22 6.53 -20.29
C ALA A 47 23.68 6.65 -18.85
N VAL A 48 24.54 6.91 -17.86
CA VAL A 48 24.11 7.15 -16.47
C VAL A 48 23.18 8.37 -16.39
N LYS A 49 23.52 9.47 -17.06
CA LYS A 49 22.69 10.69 -17.06
C LYS A 49 21.34 10.48 -17.73
N VAL A 50 21.30 9.75 -18.85
CA VAL A 50 20.03 9.38 -19.51
C VAL A 50 19.17 8.53 -18.57
N ALA A 51 19.75 7.51 -17.92
CA ALA A 51 19.02 6.66 -16.99
C ALA A 51 18.49 7.42 -15.76
N LEU A 52 19.26 8.38 -15.24
CA LEU A 52 18.81 9.28 -14.17
C LEU A 52 17.62 10.16 -14.61
N ILE A 53 17.68 10.74 -15.81
CA ILE A 53 16.58 11.54 -16.36
C ILE A 53 15.32 10.68 -16.52
N ASP A 54 15.46 9.45 -17.04
CA ASP A 54 14.34 8.52 -17.23
C ASP A 54 13.72 8.06 -15.90
N LEU A 55 14.53 7.99 -14.83
CA LEU A 55 14.07 7.65 -13.49
C LEU A 55 13.21 8.75 -12.86
N ARG A 56 13.47 10.04 -13.15
CA ARG A 56 12.80 11.21 -12.54
C ARG A 56 11.28 11.10 -12.47
N GLU A 57 10.64 10.58 -13.52
CA GLU A 57 9.17 10.47 -13.62
C GLU A 57 8.64 9.11 -13.14
N ARG A 58 9.53 8.21 -12.69
CA ARG A 58 9.24 6.79 -12.44
C ARG A 58 9.86 6.31 -11.12
N LEU A 59 9.88 7.16 -10.10
CA LEU A 59 10.50 6.88 -8.78
C LEU A 59 9.88 5.70 -8.01
N THR A 60 8.76 5.15 -8.46
CA THR A 60 8.14 3.94 -7.88
C THR A 60 8.33 2.71 -8.75
N ASN A 61 9.02 2.82 -9.89
CA ASN A 61 9.17 1.75 -10.87
C ASN A 61 10.50 1.02 -10.70
N VAL A 62 10.44 -0.25 -10.27
CA VAL A 62 11.63 -1.10 -10.07
C VAL A 62 12.52 -1.21 -11.31
N ASN A 63 11.94 -1.25 -12.51
CA ASN A 63 12.70 -1.40 -13.74
C ASN A 63 13.48 -0.12 -14.09
N ALA A 64 12.97 1.06 -13.70
CA ALA A 64 13.71 2.30 -13.88
C ALA A 64 14.99 2.32 -13.02
N TYR A 65 14.91 1.86 -11.76
CA TYR A 65 16.09 1.68 -10.91
C TYR A 65 17.05 0.61 -11.42
N ARG A 66 16.56 -0.52 -11.93
CA ARG A 66 17.42 -1.57 -12.53
C ARG A 66 18.19 -1.06 -13.75
N ASN A 67 17.55 -0.23 -14.58
CA ASN A 67 18.19 0.38 -15.73
C ASN A 67 19.31 1.35 -15.29
N LEU A 68 19.04 2.18 -14.27
CA LEU A 68 20.06 3.06 -13.69
C LEU A 68 21.22 2.27 -13.06
N LEU A 69 20.91 1.23 -12.27
CA LEU A 69 21.92 0.36 -11.67
C LEU A 69 22.81 -0.27 -12.75
N SER A 70 22.23 -0.79 -13.82
CA SER A 70 22.98 -1.37 -14.94
C SER A 70 23.88 -0.34 -15.64
N ALA A 71 23.44 0.91 -15.76
CA ALA A 71 24.26 1.99 -16.31
C ALA A 71 25.42 2.35 -15.37
N LEU A 72 25.16 2.42 -14.05
CA LEU A 72 26.18 2.70 -13.04
C LEU A 72 27.25 1.61 -12.93
N GLU A 73 26.86 0.34 -13.03
CA GLU A 73 27.81 -0.80 -13.01
C GLU A 73 28.73 -0.82 -14.24
N ARG A 74 28.27 -0.29 -15.37
CA ARG A 74 29.09 -0.11 -16.59
C ARG A 74 29.92 1.17 -16.56
N PHE A 75 29.60 2.12 -15.70
CA PHE A 75 30.34 3.36 -15.51
C PHE A 75 31.60 3.11 -14.68
N THR A 76 32.66 2.67 -15.35
CA THR A 76 33.94 2.32 -14.73
C THR A 76 34.99 3.42 -14.82
N SER A 77 34.74 4.47 -15.60
CA SER A 77 35.73 5.52 -15.87
C SER A 77 36.05 6.38 -14.64
N HIS A 78 35.07 6.63 -13.77
CA HIS A 78 35.24 7.43 -12.55
C HIS A 78 34.36 6.89 -11.40
N ASP A 79 34.69 7.29 -10.17
CA ASP A 79 33.91 7.00 -8.95
C ASP A 79 32.85 8.06 -8.66
N ARG A 80 32.95 9.24 -9.29
CA ARG A 80 32.03 10.37 -9.13
C ARG A 80 31.65 10.95 -10.49
N PHE A 81 30.47 11.55 -10.58
CA PHE A 81 30.00 12.25 -11.78
C PHE A 81 29.09 13.43 -11.45
N GLU A 82 29.06 14.43 -12.33
CA GLU A 82 28.16 15.58 -12.20
C GLU A 82 26.77 15.28 -12.79
N PHE A 83 25.73 15.70 -12.08
CA PHE A 83 24.36 15.80 -12.58
C PHE A 83 23.79 17.18 -12.22
N GLY A 84 23.67 18.05 -13.22
CA GLY A 84 23.33 19.45 -13.00
C GLY A 84 24.45 20.18 -12.27
N LEU A 85 24.15 20.67 -11.07
CA LEU A 85 25.12 21.34 -10.19
C LEU A 85 25.61 20.42 -9.05
N THR A 86 25.14 19.17 -9.02
CA THR A 86 25.43 18.22 -7.94
C THR A 86 26.47 17.21 -8.39
N GLU A 87 27.48 16.96 -7.57
CA GLU A 87 28.43 15.87 -7.75
C GLU A 87 27.95 14.64 -6.97
N ILE A 88 27.87 13.49 -7.64
CA ILE A 88 27.28 12.26 -7.11
C ILE A 88 28.34 11.16 -7.07
N SER A 89 28.42 10.45 -5.95
CA SER A 89 29.21 9.21 -5.84
C SER A 89 28.48 8.05 -6.53
N ARG A 90 29.18 7.38 -7.44
CA ARG A 90 28.69 6.19 -8.15
C ARG A 90 28.33 5.09 -7.17
N ASP A 91 29.21 4.78 -6.24
CA ASP A 91 29.06 3.61 -5.34
C ASP A 91 27.96 3.83 -4.29
N GLU A 92 27.76 5.08 -3.85
CA GLU A 92 26.63 5.45 -2.98
C GLU A 92 25.31 5.33 -3.75
N LEU A 93 25.26 5.80 -5.01
CA LEU A 93 24.04 5.70 -5.82
C LEU A 93 23.73 4.24 -6.22
N ILE A 94 24.74 3.41 -6.49
CA ILE A 94 24.58 1.96 -6.66
C ILE A 94 23.93 1.35 -5.41
N THR A 95 24.45 1.70 -4.23
CA THR A 95 23.91 1.22 -2.95
C THR A 95 22.45 1.63 -2.79
N GLU A 96 22.12 2.89 -3.02
CA GLU A 96 20.73 3.38 -2.95
C GLU A 96 19.80 2.67 -3.93
N CYS A 97 20.25 2.45 -5.18
CA CYS A 97 19.46 1.73 -6.19
C CYS A 97 19.19 0.29 -5.75
N GLN A 98 20.21 -0.45 -5.28
CA GLN A 98 20.06 -1.83 -4.82
C GLN A 98 19.06 -1.94 -3.67
N LEU A 99 19.16 -1.05 -2.67
CA LEU A 99 18.26 -1.04 -1.52
C LEU A 99 16.83 -0.64 -1.92
N THR A 100 16.69 0.35 -2.80
CA THR A 100 15.37 0.80 -3.30
C THR A 100 14.67 -0.26 -4.15
N ILE A 101 15.42 -0.98 -5.01
CA ILE A 101 14.89 -2.12 -5.77
C ILE A 101 14.30 -3.17 -4.82
N ARG A 102 15.10 -3.60 -3.83
CA ARG A 102 14.66 -4.59 -2.83
C ARG A 102 13.49 -4.08 -2.00
N LYS A 103 13.45 -2.78 -1.67
CA LYS A 103 12.30 -2.14 -1.01
C LYS A 103 11.02 -2.27 -1.84
N ILE A 104 11.05 -1.88 -3.12
CA ILE A 104 9.89 -1.95 -4.00
C ILE A 104 9.39 -3.39 -4.15
N GLU A 105 10.30 -4.35 -4.36
CA GLU A 105 9.96 -5.77 -4.49
C GLU A 105 9.33 -6.35 -3.22
N LEU A 106 9.92 -6.10 -2.05
CA LEU A 106 9.38 -6.59 -0.78
C LEU A 106 8.03 -5.96 -0.48
N LEU A 107 7.87 -4.64 -0.65
CA LEU A 107 6.62 -3.96 -0.31
C LEU A 107 5.48 -4.31 -1.28
N SER A 108 5.78 -4.62 -2.54
CA SER A 108 4.78 -5.07 -3.53
C SER A 108 4.41 -6.54 -3.41
N SER A 109 5.17 -7.36 -2.68
CA SER A 109 4.84 -8.77 -2.45
C SER A 109 3.63 -8.91 -1.50
N GLY A 110 2.70 -9.81 -1.82
CA GLY A 110 1.60 -10.20 -0.94
C GLY A 110 1.92 -11.47 -0.15
N GLY A 111 1.01 -11.88 0.73
CA GLY A 111 1.11 -13.14 1.46
C GLY A 111 0.14 -13.20 2.63
N GLU A 112 0.05 -14.37 3.26
CA GLU A 112 -0.71 -14.61 4.49
C GLU A 112 0.10 -15.50 5.44
N GLY A 113 -0.20 -15.46 6.74
CA GLY A 113 0.43 -16.31 7.76
C GLY A 113 1.97 -16.27 7.72
N GLN A 114 2.60 -17.44 7.59
CA GLN A 114 4.07 -17.57 7.60
C GLN A 114 4.77 -16.73 6.51
N ALA A 115 4.14 -16.55 5.34
CA ALA A 115 4.72 -15.73 4.27
C ALA A 115 4.84 -14.25 4.69
N LEU A 116 3.86 -13.72 5.43
CA LEU A 116 3.93 -12.36 5.99
C LEU A 116 4.98 -12.26 7.11
N MET A 117 5.10 -13.29 7.93
CA MET A 117 6.14 -13.35 8.97
C MET A 117 7.55 -13.31 8.35
N ASP A 118 7.79 -14.08 7.30
CA ASP A 118 9.07 -14.10 6.59
C ASP A 118 9.32 -12.80 5.82
N LYS A 119 8.28 -12.22 5.22
CA LYS A 119 8.34 -10.87 4.64
C LYS A 119 8.77 -9.83 5.68
N GLY A 120 8.17 -9.84 6.87
CA GLY A 120 8.54 -8.96 7.98
C GLY A 120 10.03 -9.05 8.31
N LYS A 121 10.56 -10.26 8.49
CA LYS A 121 12.00 -10.49 8.74
C LYS A 121 12.89 -9.98 7.60
N GLN A 122 12.48 -10.16 6.34
CA GLN A 122 13.22 -9.66 5.19
C GLN A 122 13.24 -8.12 5.12
N ILE A 123 12.14 -7.48 5.53
CA ILE A 123 12.04 -6.02 5.66
C ILE A 123 12.93 -5.52 6.80
N GLN A 124 13.00 -6.21 7.96
CA GLN A 124 13.91 -5.86 9.05
C GLN A 124 15.37 -5.87 8.59
N LYS A 125 15.77 -6.91 7.84
CA LYS A 125 17.12 -6.98 7.26
C LYS A 125 17.37 -5.82 6.30
N LEU A 126 16.39 -5.50 5.43
CA LEU A 126 16.50 -4.36 4.53
C LEU A 126 16.63 -3.03 5.30
N ALA A 127 15.86 -2.84 6.37
CA ALA A 127 15.95 -1.67 7.23
C ALA A 127 17.37 -1.51 7.80
N GLN A 128 17.95 -2.60 8.34
CA GLN A 128 19.32 -2.63 8.84
C GLN A 128 20.35 -2.31 7.74
N ASP A 129 20.11 -2.77 6.50
CA ASP A 129 20.96 -2.43 5.36
C ASP A 129 20.89 -0.92 5.03
N PHE A 130 19.72 -0.28 5.11
CA PHE A 130 19.58 1.18 4.99
C PHE A 130 20.33 1.95 6.09
N GLN A 131 20.15 1.54 7.35
CA GLN A 131 20.86 2.13 8.49
C GLN A 131 22.38 2.00 8.35
N SER A 132 22.88 0.82 8.03
CA SER A 132 24.33 0.54 8.04
C SER A 132 25.06 1.05 6.81
N ARG A 133 24.42 1.06 5.62
CA ARG A 133 25.07 1.44 4.36
C ARG A 133 24.84 2.90 3.98
N ILE A 134 23.74 3.51 4.41
CA ILE A 134 23.42 4.93 4.12
C ILE A 134 23.48 5.75 5.41
N GLY A 135 22.83 5.29 6.48
CA GLY A 135 22.83 5.96 7.78
C GLY A 135 22.15 7.34 7.72
N GLU A 136 22.79 8.36 8.27
CA GLU A 136 22.24 9.73 8.35
C GLU A 136 22.31 10.50 7.02
N LYS A 137 22.88 9.91 5.96
CA LYS A 137 22.94 10.56 4.64
C LYS A 137 21.56 10.59 3.99
N ASN A 138 21.26 11.68 3.29
CA ASN A 138 20.06 11.82 2.46
C ASN A 138 20.06 10.77 1.33
N LEU A 139 18.86 10.38 0.90
CA LEU A 139 18.70 9.64 -0.35
C LEU A 139 18.91 10.57 -1.55
N ILE A 140 19.93 10.26 -2.36
CA ILE A 140 20.40 11.03 -3.51
C ILE A 140 19.25 11.26 -4.50
N ILE A 141 18.46 10.23 -4.81
CA ILE A 141 17.41 10.32 -5.83
C ILE A 141 16.28 11.26 -5.39
N LEU A 142 15.92 11.24 -4.10
CA LEU A 142 14.88 12.13 -3.56
C LEU A 142 15.39 13.57 -3.44
N GLU A 143 16.64 13.75 -3.03
CA GLU A 143 17.27 15.07 -3.00
C GLU A 143 17.29 15.69 -4.41
N LEU A 144 17.74 14.94 -5.43
CA LEU A 144 17.87 15.43 -6.80
C LEU A 144 16.54 15.81 -7.46
N PHE A 145 15.49 14.99 -7.27
CA PHE A 145 14.26 15.14 -8.04
C PHE A 145 13.07 15.69 -7.26
N LYS A 146 13.14 15.69 -5.93
CA LYS A 146 12.09 16.22 -5.04
C LYS A 146 12.57 17.37 -4.16
N ASN A 147 13.89 17.66 -4.14
CA ASN A 147 14.50 18.57 -3.17
C ASN A 147 14.15 18.17 -1.73
N ASP A 148 13.92 16.89 -1.49
CA ASP A 148 13.57 16.36 -0.18
C ASP A 148 14.83 15.83 0.50
N THR A 149 15.33 16.60 1.44
CA THR A 149 16.50 16.28 2.26
C THR A 149 16.10 15.70 3.62
N SER A 150 14.80 15.46 3.86
CA SER A 150 14.32 14.88 5.11
C SER A 150 14.44 13.36 5.13
N VAL A 151 14.55 12.72 3.97
CA VAL A 151 14.61 11.27 3.84
C VAL A 151 16.05 10.78 3.80
N THR A 152 16.48 10.18 4.92
CA THR A 152 17.80 9.55 5.09
C THR A 152 17.69 8.02 5.21
N GLY A 153 18.83 7.32 5.17
CA GLY A 153 18.88 5.89 5.49
C GLY A 153 18.32 5.55 6.88
N MET A 154 18.49 6.44 7.86
CA MET A 154 17.89 6.29 9.19
C MET A 154 16.38 6.48 9.19
N THR A 155 15.86 7.44 8.43
CA THR A 155 14.39 7.58 8.30
C THR A 155 13.78 6.36 7.62
N GLU A 156 14.45 5.79 6.61
CA GLU A 156 14.03 4.55 5.95
C GLU A 156 14.11 3.35 6.89
N PHE A 157 15.14 3.27 7.73
CA PHE A 157 15.23 2.25 8.77
C PHE A 157 14.00 2.27 9.67
N PHE A 158 13.63 3.42 10.24
CA PHE A 158 12.46 3.50 11.13
C PHE A 158 11.16 3.17 10.40
N ASN A 159 10.98 3.68 9.18
CA ASN A 159 9.81 3.37 8.36
C ASN A 159 9.67 1.87 8.08
N LEU A 160 10.76 1.23 7.65
CA LEU A 160 10.76 -0.18 7.29
C LEU A 160 10.63 -1.07 8.54
N MET A 161 11.24 -0.69 9.66
CA MET A 161 11.06 -1.41 10.93
C MET A 161 9.60 -1.38 11.35
N ALA A 162 8.93 -0.23 11.30
CA ALA A 162 7.50 -0.15 11.61
C ALA A 162 6.66 -1.06 10.69
N VAL A 163 6.85 -0.96 9.37
CA VAL A 163 6.15 -1.79 8.39
C VAL A 163 6.43 -3.29 8.59
N SER A 164 7.64 -3.66 9.00
CA SER A 164 7.99 -5.05 9.25
C SER A 164 7.17 -5.65 10.39
N TYR A 165 6.99 -4.91 11.49
CA TYR A 165 6.22 -5.36 12.63
C TYR A 165 4.72 -5.32 12.36
N GLU A 166 4.23 -4.36 11.56
CA GLU A 166 2.86 -4.37 11.04
C GLU A 166 2.59 -5.65 10.22
N CYS A 167 3.52 -6.05 9.34
CA CYS A 167 3.40 -7.31 8.60
C CYS A 167 3.40 -8.54 9.52
N MET A 168 4.24 -8.55 10.56
CA MET A 168 4.30 -9.65 11.53
C MET A 168 3.05 -9.71 12.42
N ALA A 169 2.45 -8.56 12.74
CA ALA A 169 1.17 -8.49 13.43
C ALA A 169 0.06 -9.12 12.59
N ASP A 170 -0.06 -8.69 11.33
CA ASP A 170 -1.06 -9.24 10.40
C ASP A 170 -0.85 -10.75 10.14
N ALA A 171 0.39 -11.24 10.23
CA ALA A 171 0.72 -12.66 10.09
C ALA A 171 0.14 -13.54 11.22
N VAL A 172 0.06 -13.01 12.45
CA VAL A 172 -0.29 -13.80 13.64
C VAL A 172 -1.62 -13.40 14.27
N VAL A 173 -2.23 -12.29 13.83
CA VAL A 173 -3.43 -11.72 14.48
C VAL A 173 -4.58 -12.72 14.59
N TRP A 174 -4.71 -13.64 13.65
CA TRP A 174 -5.74 -14.68 13.67
C TRP A 174 -5.46 -15.81 14.68
N ASP A 175 -4.20 -16.15 14.93
CA ASP A 175 -3.84 -17.26 15.82
C ASP A 175 -3.55 -16.76 17.24
N ASN A 176 -2.98 -15.55 17.35
CA ASN A 176 -2.56 -14.94 18.59
C ASN A 176 -2.68 -13.39 18.53
N PRO A 177 -3.87 -12.84 18.78
CA PRO A 177 -4.09 -11.39 18.83
C PRO A 177 -3.21 -10.66 19.84
N SER A 178 -2.90 -11.28 20.98
CA SER A 178 -2.05 -10.67 22.01
C SER A 178 -0.63 -10.44 21.49
N GLN A 179 -0.06 -11.42 20.79
CA GLN A 179 1.25 -11.26 20.14
C GLN A 179 1.19 -10.24 18.99
N ALA A 180 0.09 -10.19 18.24
CA ALA A 180 -0.09 -9.15 17.22
C ALA A 180 -0.11 -7.74 17.86
N ALA A 181 -0.73 -7.58 19.03
CA ALA A 181 -0.71 -6.31 19.77
C ALA A 181 0.71 -5.91 20.19
N GLU A 182 1.54 -6.86 20.62
CA GLU A 182 2.96 -6.59 20.94
C GLU A 182 3.72 -6.09 19.72
N TYR A 183 3.53 -6.72 18.54
CA TYR A 183 4.15 -6.25 17.31
C TYR A 183 3.66 -4.86 16.89
N GLU A 184 2.37 -4.57 16.99
CA GLU A 184 1.83 -3.23 16.71
C GLU A 184 2.37 -2.17 17.68
N GLN A 185 2.59 -2.53 18.95
CA GLN A 185 3.23 -1.64 19.92
C GLN A 185 4.69 -1.33 19.56
N ILE A 186 5.43 -2.32 19.06
CA ILE A 186 6.80 -2.10 18.57
C ILE A 186 6.79 -1.24 17.31
N ALA A 187 5.89 -1.51 16.36
CA ALA A 187 5.73 -0.71 15.15
C ALA A 187 5.46 0.77 15.48
N MET A 188 4.54 1.01 16.42
CA MET A 188 4.22 2.34 16.94
C MET A 188 5.47 3.07 17.47
N GLY A 189 6.32 2.37 18.24
CA GLY A 189 7.55 2.94 18.77
C GLY A 189 8.49 3.44 17.68
N TYR A 190 8.63 2.69 16.58
CA TYR A 190 9.42 3.10 15.42
C TYR A 190 8.80 4.27 14.65
N ARG A 191 7.47 4.31 14.50
CA ARG A 191 6.76 5.48 13.91
C ARG A 191 7.06 6.75 14.71
N GLN A 192 6.93 6.69 16.03
CA GLN A 192 7.16 7.83 16.92
C GLN A 192 8.62 8.29 16.91
N GLN A 193 9.59 7.37 16.88
CA GLN A 193 11.01 7.71 16.73
C GLN A 193 11.29 8.45 15.41
N ASN A 194 10.50 8.19 14.37
CA ASN A 194 10.57 8.90 13.08
C ASN A 194 9.68 10.16 13.01
N GLY A 195 9.10 10.61 14.14
CA GLY A 195 8.22 11.78 14.18
C GLY A 195 6.83 11.57 13.57
N GLN A 196 6.42 10.33 13.30
CA GLN A 196 5.10 9.99 12.75
C GLN A 196 4.10 9.70 13.87
N SER A 197 2.80 9.86 13.58
CA SER A 197 1.75 9.39 14.49
C SER A 197 1.73 7.87 14.56
N GLY A 198 1.48 7.35 15.76
CA GLY A 198 1.26 5.93 16.03
C GLY A 198 -0.19 5.59 16.36
N ASP A 199 -1.14 6.49 16.10
CA ASP A 199 -2.54 6.35 16.55
C ASP A 199 -3.23 5.12 15.94
N THR A 200 -2.92 4.81 14.68
CA THR A 200 -3.44 3.62 13.99
C THR A 200 -2.93 2.34 14.64
N ASN A 201 -1.63 2.26 14.94
CA ASN A 201 -1.05 1.13 15.65
C ASN A 201 -1.65 1.02 17.07
N MET A 202 -1.78 2.14 17.81
CA MET A 202 -2.39 2.16 19.14
C MET A 202 -3.85 1.67 19.13
N ALA A 203 -4.64 2.05 18.11
CA ALA A 203 -5.99 1.55 17.95
C ALA A 203 -6.01 0.03 17.78
N LYS A 204 -5.11 -0.53 16.96
CA LYS A 204 -4.93 -1.97 16.81
C LYS A 204 -4.46 -2.64 18.11
N VAL A 205 -3.49 -2.07 18.83
CA VAL A 205 -3.03 -2.58 20.13
C VAL A 205 -4.21 -2.75 21.09
N ARG A 206 -5.06 -1.72 21.21
CA ARG A 206 -6.25 -1.76 22.06
C ARG A 206 -7.22 -2.84 21.61
N ALA A 207 -7.55 -2.88 20.32
CA ALA A 207 -8.47 -3.88 19.78
C ALA A 207 -7.94 -5.31 19.99
N TYR A 208 -6.70 -5.57 19.61
CA TYR A 208 -6.09 -6.91 19.61
C TYR A 208 -5.84 -7.46 21.02
N SER A 209 -5.59 -6.59 22.00
CA SER A 209 -5.41 -6.99 23.41
C SER A 209 -6.72 -7.13 24.19
N THR A 210 -7.83 -6.59 23.68
CA THR A 210 -9.12 -6.63 24.38
C THR A 210 -9.64 -8.07 24.45
N THR A 211 -10.17 -8.45 25.60
CA THR A 211 -10.76 -9.76 25.86
C THR A 211 -12.21 -9.59 26.32
N CYS A 212 -13.10 -10.41 25.78
CA CYS A 212 -14.52 -10.41 26.12
C CYS A 212 -15.02 -11.80 26.52
N THR A 213 -16.17 -11.85 27.19
CA THR A 213 -17.02 -13.04 27.27
C THR A 213 -18.14 -12.91 26.25
N CYS A 214 -18.30 -13.87 25.35
CA CYS A 214 -19.38 -13.83 24.36
C CYS A 214 -20.74 -13.93 25.04
N TRP A 215 -21.61 -12.95 24.77
CA TRP A 215 -22.96 -12.88 25.33
C TRP A 215 -23.82 -14.10 24.99
N LEU A 216 -23.65 -14.68 23.80
CA LEU A 216 -24.51 -15.77 23.32
C LEU A 216 -24.08 -17.16 23.83
N CYS A 217 -22.78 -17.44 23.89
CA CYS A 217 -22.27 -18.78 24.21
C CYS A 217 -21.37 -18.85 25.44
N GLY A 218 -21.08 -17.72 26.09
CA GLY A 218 -20.25 -17.64 27.29
C GLY A 218 -18.75 -17.91 27.08
N ARG A 219 -18.30 -18.19 25.84
CA ARG A 219 -16.88 -18.41 25.56
C ARG A 219 -16.10 -17.10 25.63
N ILE A 220 -14.90 -17.16 26.19
CA ILE A 220 -13.96 -16.05 26.21
C ILE A 220 -13.25 -15.96 24.86
N ALA A 221 -13.10 -14.75 24.33
CA ALA A 221 -12.37 -14.46 23.10
C ALA A 221 -11.52 -13.19 23.26
N THR A 222 -10.40 -13.14 22.57
CA THR A 222 -9.46 -12.00 22.56
C THR A 222 -9.32 -11.46 21.15
N GLY A 223 -9.07 -10.16 20.99
CA GLY A 223 -8.97 -9.51 19.68
C GLY A 223 -10.31 -9.02 19.14
N GLU A 224 -10.68 -7.81 19.52
CA GLU A 224 -11.84 -7.10 18.98
C GLU A 224 -11.67 -6.85 17.48
N GLY A 225 -12.74 -7.06 16.69
CA GLY A 225 -12.71 -7.03 15.23
C GLY A 225 -12.09 -8.28 14.60
N ILE A 226 -11.41 -9.11 15.39
CA ILE A 226 -10.78 -10.35 14.95
C ILE A 226 -11.63 -11.53 15.39
N HIS A 227 -11.68 -11.88 16.68
CA HIS A 227 -12.44 -13.04 17.15
C HIS A 227 -13.77 -12.69 17.80
N PHE A 228 -14.06 -11.42 18.04
CA PHE A 228 -15.36 -10.96 18.50
C PHE A 228 -15.67 -9.55 18.00
N PHE A 229 -16.94 -9.19 18.08
CA PHE A 229 -17.47 -7.91 17.62
C PHE A 229 -18.44 -7.35 18.67
N SER A 230 -18.55 -6.03 18.72
CA SER A 230 -19.65 -5.33 19.39
C SER A 230 -20.86 -5.29 18.47
N ALA A 231 -22.04 -5.67 18.97
CA ALA A 231 -23.29 -5.66 18.22
C ALA A 231 -24.43 -5.08 19.06
N PRO A 232 -25.35 -4.31 18.45
CA PRO A 232 -26.48 -3.74 19.16
C PRO A 232 -27.43 -4.85 19.64
N ALA A 233 -27.91 -4.74 20.88
CA ALA A 233 -28.89 -5.66 21.46
C ALA A 233 -29.78 -4.95 22.49
N ASP A 234 -31.06 -5.26 22.44
CA ASP A 234 -32.01 -4.91 23.50
C ASP A 234 -31.91 -5.96 24.61
N VAL A 235 -31.33 -5.57 25.75
CA VAL A 235 -31.10 -6.45 26.89
C VAL A 235 -31.95 -5.98 28.04
N SER A 236 -32.81 -6.88 28.52
CA SER A 236 -33.64 -6.62 29.69
C SER A 236 -32.79 -6.26 30.91
N PRO A 237 -33.18 -5.25 31.72
CA PRO A 237 -32.44 -4.88 32.93
C PRO A 237 -32.23 -6.01 33.95
N ALA A 238 -33.05 -7.06 33.90
CA ALA A 238 -32.89 -8.25 34.75
C ALA A 238 -31.67 -9.11 34.36
N LEU A 239 -31.17 -8.95 33.13
CA LEU A 239 -30.01 -9.63 32.57
C LEU A 239 -28.77 -8.73 32.53
N ASP A 240 -28.86 -7.54 33.12
CA ASP A 240 -27.72 -6.63 33.21
C ASP A 240 -26.72 -7.20 34.23
N ASP A 241 -25.56 -7.64 33.72
CA ASP A 241 -24.50 -8.36 34.45
C ASP A 241 -24.06 -7.59 35.71
N LYS A 242 -24.65 -7.92 36.87
CA LYS A 242 -24.20 -7.43 38.19
C LYS A 242 -23.03 -8.24 38.75
N ASP A 243 -22.90 -9.49 38.30
CA ASP A 243 -21.78 -10.37 38.65
C ASP A 243 -20.71 -10.25 37.57
N LYS A 244 -19.46 -10.00 37.98
CA LYS A 244 -18.34 -9.73 37.05
C LYS A 244 -17.83 -11.05 36.45
N PRO A 245 -18.12 -11.38 35.18
CA PRO A 245 -17.37 -12.43 34.48
C PRO A 245 -15.88 -12.09 34.46
N THR A 246 -15.03 -13.11 34.27
CA THR A 246 -13.57 -12.98 34.13
C THR A 246 -13.16 -11.99 33.03
N ALA A 247 -14.02 -11.77 32.03
CA ALA A 247 -13.91 -10.73 31.01
C ALA A 247 -15.29 -10.14 30.71
N ARG A 248 -15.37 -8.84 30.37
CA ARG A 248 -16.65 -8.15 30.14
C ARG A 248 -17.42 -8.72 28.96
N SER A 249 -18.74 -8.74 29.05
CA SER A 249 -19.67 -9.19 28.01
C SER A 249 -20.26 -8.03 27.19
N ARG A 250 -19.92 -6.78 27.57
CA ARG A 250 -20.42 -5.52 26.99
C ARG A 250 -19.30 -4.47 26.88
N PRO A 251 -19.38 -3.55 25.91
CA PRO A 251 -18.47 -2.41 25.84
C PRO A 251 -18.66 -1.42 26.99
N ASP A 252 -17.57 -0.74 27.33
CA ASP A 252 -17.56 0.22 28.42
C ASP A 252 -18.35 1.47 28.07
N GLY A 253 -19.36 1.79 28.89
CA GLY A 253 -20.20 2.97 28.69
C GLY A 253 -21.24 2.82 27.58
N ASP A 254 -21.43 1.63 27.01
CA ASP A 254 -22.41 1.37 25.96
C ASP A 254 -23.34 0.20 26.34
N PRO A 255 -24.45 0.47 27.05
CA PRO A 255 -25.40 -0.55 27.48
C PRO A 255 -26.26 -1.11 26.33
N GLN A 256 -26.22 -0.48 25.15
CA GLN A 256 -27.00 -0.88 23.98
C GLN A 256 -26.28 -1.94 23.13
N HIS A 257 -25.04 -2.28 23.48
CA HIS A 257 -24.23 -3.24 22.75
C HIS A 257 -23.79 -4.41 23.63
N ILE A 258 -23.57 -5.54 22.98
CA ILE A 258 -23.03 -6.77 23.58
C ILE A 258 -21.86 -7.27 22.74
N TYR A 259 -20.94 -7.99 23.38
CA TYR A 259 -19.86 -8.67 22.67
C TYR A 259 -20.30 -10.06 22.20
N ILE A 260 -20.06 -10.34 20.92
CA ILE A 260 -20.40 -11.60 20.28
C ILE A 260 -19.15 -12.17 19.60
N CYS A 261 -18.79 -13.42 19.91
CA CYS A 261 -17.67 -14.07 19.23
C CYS A 261 -17.99 -14.30 17.74
N ARG A 262 -16.96 -14.30 16.90
CA ARG A 262 -17.07 -14.44 15.44
C ARG A 262 -17.90 -15.67 15.04
N ALA A 263 -17.78 -16.78 15.77
CA ALA A 263 -18.56 -17.98 15.49
C ALA A 263 -20.07 -17.75 15.68
N CYS A 264 -20.48 -17.15 16.80
CA CYS A 264 -21.90 -16.86 17.04
C CYS A 264 -22.40 -15.74 16.12
N TYR A 265 -21.59 -14.71 15.91
CA TYR A 265 -21.90 -13.61 15.00
C TYR A 265 -22.14 -14.12 13.57
N SER A 266 -21.21 -14.92 13.03
CA SER A 266 -21.33 -15.47 11.67
C SER A 266 -22.51 -16.44 11.54
N ALA A 267 -22.79 -17.26 12.56
CA ALA A 267 -23.95 -18.14 12.54
C ALA A 267 -25.27 -17.36 12.46
N VAL A 268 -25.42 -16.29 13.26
CA VAL A 268 -26.60 -15.41 13.22
C VAL A 268 -26.68 -14.66 11.89
N SER A 269 -25.55 -14.09 11.42
CA SER A 269 -25.49 -13.35 10.16
C SER A 269 -25.88 -14.23 8.98
N ASN A 270 -25.30 -15.42 8.85
CA ASN A 270 -25.60 -16.34 7.76
C ASN A 270 -27.07 -16.75 7.76
N ARG A 271 -27.65 -16.99 8.95
CA ARG A 271 -29.07 -17.31 9.06
C ARG A 271 -29.96 -16.14 8.67
N SER A 272 -29.60 -14.92 9.04
CA SER A 272 -30.30 -13.70 8.65
C SER A 272 -30.27 -13.49 7.13
N ASP A 273 -29.12 -13.74 6.50
CA ASP A 273 -28.95 -13.65 5.05
C ASP A 273 -29.80 -14.68 4.30
N GLU A 274 -29.85 -15.92 4.78
CA GLU A 274 -30.73 -16.97 4.23
C GLU A 274 -32.21 -16.54 4.24
N ILE A 275 -32.68 -16.01 5.38
CA ILE A 275 -34.06 -15.54 5.53
C ILE A 275 -34.34 -14.37 4.58
N SER A 276 -33.42 -13.40 4.54
CA SER A 276 -33.54 -12.20 3.70
C SER A 276 -33.60 -12.54 2.22
N ARG A 277 -32.79 -13.51 1.75
CA ARG A 277 -32.85 -14.03 0.38
C ARG A 277 -34.19 -14.69 0.08
N GLY A 278 -34.76 -15.41 1.06
CA GLY A 278 -36.10 -16.00 0.94
C GLY A 278 -37.16 -14.94 0.64
N TYR A 279 -37.22 -13.89 1.48
CA TYR A 279 -38.16 -12.79 1.29
C TYR A 279 -37.92 -12.00 0.00
N TYR A 280 -36.65 -11.75 -0.35
CA TYR A 280 -36.31 -11.09 -1.61
C TYR A 280 -36.84 -11.89 -2.81
N ASN A 281 -36.60 -13.20 -2.85
CA ASN A 281 -37.05 -14.05 -3.93
C ASN A 281 -38.59 -14.09 -4.04
N GLN A 282 -39.28 -14.20 -2.90
CA GLN A 282 -40.74 -14.14 -2.87
C GLN A 282 -41.26 -12.81 -3.42
N THR A 283 -40.68 -11.69 -2.96
CA THR A 283 -41.07 -10.35 -3.42
C THR A 283 -40.85 -10.18 -4.92
N MET A 284 -39.70 -10.62 -5.44
CA MET A 284 -39.42 -10.58 -6.88
C MET A 284 -40.40 -11.45 -7.69
N GLN A 285 -40.81 -12.60 -7.16
CA GLN A 285 -41.79 -13.46 -7.80
C GLN A 285 -43.17 -12.81 -7.86
N GLU A 286 -43.62 -12.21 -6.75
CA GLU A 286 -44.89 -11.47 -6.68
C GLU A 286 -44.89 -10.25 -7.61
N MET A 287 -43.79 -9.49 -7.67
CA MET A 287 -43.65 -8.36 -8.59
C MET A 287 -43.73 -8.79 -10.06
N ARG A 288 -43.05 -9.88 -10.46
CA ARG A 288 -43.15 -10.42 -11.82
C ARG A 288 -44.56 -10.90 -12.14
N ALA A 289 -45.22 -11.55 -11.19
CA ALA A 289 -46.61 -11.98 -11.36
C ALA A 289 -47.56 -10.78 -11.53
N MET A 290 -47.34 -9.70 -10.76
CA MET A 290 -48.08 -8.46 -10.89
C MET A 290 -47.84 -7.78 -12.25
N GLU A 291 -46.58 -7.70 -12.70
CA GLU A 291 -46.22 -7.16 -14.01
C GLU A 291 -46.91 -7.95 -15.15
N ALA A 292 -46.88 -9.28 -15.09
CA ALA A 292 -47.56 -10.13 -16.07
C ALA A 292 -49.08 -9.89 -16.10
N ARG A 293 -49.72 -9.73 -14.93
CA ARG A 293 -51.16 -9.39 -14.85
C ARG A 293 -51.44 -8.01 -15.46
N LEU A 294 -50.61 -7.02 -15.18
CA LEU A 294 -50.75 -5.66 -15.73
C LEU A 294 -50.58 -5.66 -17.25
N GLN A 295 -49.57 -6.36 -17.78
CA GLN A 295 -49.37 -6.49 -19.23
C GLN A 295 -50.56 -7.19 -19.91
N ALA A 296 -51.11 -8.24 -19.29
CA ALA A 296 -52.31 -8.91 -19.80
C ALA A 296 -53.53 -7.98 -19.84
N GLN A 297 -53.73 -7.15 -18.80
CA GLN A 297 -54.81 -6.16 -18.77
C GLN A 297 -54.62 -5.07 -19.83
N ILE A 298 -53.38 -4.58 -20.02
CA ILE A 298 -53.06 -3.60 -21.07
C ILE A 298 -53.37 -4.18 -22.45
N ALA A 299 -52.95 -5.41 -22.73
CA ALA A 299 -53.22 -6.08 -24.00
C ALA A 299 -54.73 -6.26 -24.23
N ALA A 300 -55.48 -6.66 -23.20
CA ALA A 300 -56.93 -6.79 -23.27
C ALA A 300 -57.60 -5.44 -23.59
N LEU A 301 -57.21 -4.37 -22.91
CA LEU A 301 -57.72 -3.01 -23.16
C LEU A 301 -57.37 -2.52 -24.58
N GLN A 302 -56.14 -2.75 -25.04
CA GLN A 302 -55.72 -2.40 -26.40
C GLN A 302 -56.55 -3.12 -27.46
N SER A 303 -56.85 -4.42 -27.24
CA SER A 303 -57.71 -5.18 -28.15
C SER A 303 -59.14 -4.62 -28.21
N GLN A 304 -59.73 -4.26 -27.07
CA GLN A 304 -61.07 -3.66 -27.00
C GLN A 304 -61.10 -2.30 -27.71
N ILE A 305 -60.08 -1.47 -27.53
CA ILE A 305 -59.95 -0.18 -28.24
C ILE A 305 -59.84 -0.39 -29.75
N ALA A 306 -59.06 -1.38 -30.20
CA ALA A 306 -58.93 -1.70 -31.62
C ALA A 306 -60.27 -2.13 -32.24
N PHE A 307 -61.02 -3.01 -31.56
CA PHE A 307 -62.37 -3.39 -31.97
C PHE A 307 -63.33 -2.20 -32.05
N ALA A 308 -63.32 -1.32 -31.04
CA ALA A 308 -64.15 -0.12 -31.02
C ALA A 308 -63.81 0.88 -32.15
N ARG A 309 -62.54 0.91 -32.61
CA ARG A 309 -62.10 1.75 -33.74
C ARG A 309 -62.46 1.16 -35.10
N MET A 310 -62.60 -0.16 -35.23
CA MET A 310 -63.03 -0.82 -36.48
C MET A 310 -64.55 -0.80 -36.68
N GLY A 311 -65.32 -0.57 -35.62
CA GLY A 311 -66.79 -0.43 -35.67
C GLY A 311 -67.29 1.00 -35.95
N ARG A 312 -66.41 1.92 -36.35
CA ARG A 312 -66.73 3.25 -36.87
C ARG A 312 -66.26 3.36 -38.31
#